data_AF-A0A9R1CBQ4-F1
#
_entry.id   AF-A0A9R1CBQ4-F1
#
_cell.length_a   1.000
_cell.length_b   1.000
_cell.length_c   1.000
_cell.angle_alpha   90.00
_cell.angle_beta   90.00
_cell.angle_gamma   90.00
#
_symmetry.space_group_name_H-M   'P 1'
#
loop_
_entity.id
_entity.type
_entity.pdbx_description
1 polymer ?
#
loop_
_entity_poly.entity_id
_entity_poly.type
_entity_poly.pdbx_seq_one_letter_code
_entity_poly.pdbx_strand_id
1 'polypeptide(L)'
;MPDKSKEGIKVFLVPVDGVQDAAHVDSTVIKDGKFEFTKDSTGMEVIRLDYHYRDNVQELLVVTEPGDVNVTIGPNSTTAGTPQNDSLQAWKDQIIRRNVAYNKLRYQNDRHPSDSATNKLKAMQKDYLSFNKAFRSRQPAGVFKDFLKRITGEKQ
;
A
#
# COMPACT_ATOMS: atom_id res chain seq x y z
N MET A 1 -18.41 -16.17 4.03
CA MET A 1 -18.55 -16.77 2.69
C MET A 1 -17.62 -16.02 1.75
N PRO A 2 -16.85 -16.69 0.88
CA PRO A 2 -16.03 -16.00 -0.12
C PRO A 2 -16.90 -15.18 -1.08
N ASP A 3 -16.41 -14.00 -1.48
CA ASP A 3 -17.07 -13.15 -2.48
C ASP A 3 -16.85 -13.72 -3.88
N LYS A 4 -17.88 -14.38 -4.43
CA LYS A 4 -17.85 -14.98 -5.77
C LYS A 4 -18.02 -13.96 -6.91
N SER A 5 -18.25 -12.68 -6.61
CA SER A 5 -18.40 -11.65 -7.66
C SER A 5 -17.12 -11.42 -8.47
N LYS A 6 -15.97 -11.91 -7.97
CA LYS A 6 -14.65 -11.75 -8.58
C LYS A 6 -14.09 -13.03 -9.19
N GLU A 7 -14.90 -14.08 -9.29
CA GLU A 7 -14.49 -15.37 -9.84
C GLU A 7 -13.98 -15.21 -11.28
N GLY A 8 -12.89 -15.90 -11.62
CA GLY A 8 -12.32 -15.86 -12.98
C GLY A 8 -11.52 -14.60 -13.31
N ILE A 9 -11.49 -13.60 -12.42
CA ILE A 9 -10.68 -12.39 -12.61
C ILE A 9 -9.20 -12.72 -12.42
N LYS A 10 -8.37 -12.21 -13.34
CA LYS A 10 -6.91 -12.31 -13.23
C LYS A 10 -6.38 -11.33 -12.19
N VAL A 11 -5.50 -11.84 -11.32
CA VAL A 11 -4.77 -11.06 -10.32
C VAL A 11 -3.30 -11.06 -10.73
N PHE A 12 -2.65 -9.91 -10.61
CA PHE A 12 -1.24 -9.73 -10.93
C PHE A 12 -0.47 -9.39 -9.66
N LEU A 13 0.72 -9.97 -9.53
CA LEU A 13 1.74 -9.60 -8.55
C LEU A 13 2.87 -8.92 -9.32
N VAL A 14 3.04 -7.62 -9.08
CA VAL A 14 3.87 -6.76 -9.93
C VAL A 14 5.01 -6.13 -9.11
N PRO A 15 6.28 -6.29 -9.53
CA PRO A 15 7.38 -5.65 -8.84
C PRO A 15 7.25 -4.13 -8.81
N VAL A 16 7.41 -3.53 -7.62
CA VAL A 16 7.44 -2.06 -7.46
C VAL A 16 8.69 -1.47 -8.12
N ASP A 17 9.80 -2.22 -8.09
CA ASP A 17 11.06 -1.86 -8.72
C ASP A 17 11.40 -2.88 -9.82
N GLY A 18 12.05 -2.42 -10.88
CA GLY A 18 12.49 -3.26 -11.98
C GLY A 18 11.58 -3.24 -13.21
N VAL A 19 11.80 -4.21 -14.11
CA VAL A 19 11.10 -4.31 -15.38
C VAL A 19 9.71 -4.90 -15.15
N GLN A 20 8.66 -4.25 -15.65
CA GLN A 20 7.27 -4.71 -15.55
C GLN A 20 6.79 -5.32 -16.87
N ASP A 21 7.49 -6.36 -17.33
CA ASP A 21 7.10 -7.15 -18.50
C ASP A 21 6.46 -8.48 -18.08
N ALA A 22 6.02 -9.27 -19.08
CA ALA A 22 5.37 -10.55 -18.83
C ALA A 22 6.28 -11.60 -18.17
N ALA A 23 7.60 -11.42 -18.18
CA ALA A 23 8.55 -12.36 -17.57
C ALA A 23 8.74 -12.10 -16.07
N HIS A 24 8.45 -10.88 -15.60
CA HIS A 24 8.66 -10.47 -14.21
C HIS A 24 7.36 -10.23 -13.43
N VAL A 25 6.22 -10.28 -14.11
CA VAL A 25 4.90 -10.15 -13.50
C VAL A 25 4.24 -11.52 -13.38
N ASP A 26 4.03 -11.98 -12.16
CA ASP A 26 3.26 -13.18 -11.91
C ASP A 26 1.77 -12.88 -12.06
N SER A 27 1.01 -13.89 -12.49
CA SER A 27 -0.45 -13.80 -12.50
C SER A 27 -1.11 -15.11 -12.10
N THR A 28 -2.27 -14.97 -11.49
CA THR A 28 -3.14 -16.09 -11.11
C THR A 28 -4.59 -15.69 -11.38
N VAL A 29 -5.52 -16.60 -11.13
CA VAL A 29 -6.95 -16.37 -11.33
C VAL A 29 -7.69 -16.64 -10.03
N ILE A 30 -8.65 -15.78 -9.71
CA ILE A 30 -9.51 -15.99 -8.55
C ILE A 30 -10.36 -17.24 -8.77
N LYS A 31 -10.21 -18.20 -7.84
CA LYS A 31 -10.96 -19.45 -7.77
C LYS A 31 -11.58 -19.61 -6.40
N ASP A 32 -12.88 -19.87 -6.35
CA ASP A 32 -13.68 -19.93 -5.12
C ASP A 32 -13.49 -18.69 -4.22
N GLY A 33 -13.39 -17.51 -4.85
CA GLY A 33 -13.15 -16.23 -4.17
C GLY A 33 -11.77 -16.10 -3.50
N LYS A 34 -10.80 -16.95 -3.87
CA LYS A 34 -9.42 -16.92 -3.36
C LYS A 34 -8.41 -16.91 -4.51
N PHE A 35 -7.20 -16.48 -4.23
CA PHE A 35 -6.06 -16.61 -5.13
C PHE A 35 -4.80 -16.85 -4.30
N GLU A 36 -3.77 -17.38 -4.95
CA GLU A 36 -2.49 -17.69 -4.30
C GLU A 36 -1.35 -17.41 -5.28
N PHE A 37 -0.24 -16.93 -4.71
CA PHE A 37 1.04 -16.79 -5.39
C PHE A 37 2.09 -17.54 -4.56
N THR A 38 3.02 -18.20 -5.24
CA THR A 38 4.22 -18.75 -4.60
C THR A 38 5.42 -18.00 -5.16
N LYS A 39 6.27 -17.48 -4.27
CA LYS A 39 7.46 -16.71 -4.66
C LYS A 39 8.63 -17.08 -3.76
N ASP A 40 9.80 -17.23 -4.37
CA ASP A 40 11.07 -17.62 -3.74
C ASP A 40 11.99 -16.42 -3.48
N SER A 41 11.54 -15.22 -3.84
CA SER A 41 12.29 -13.97 -3.73
C SER A 41 11.62 -12.98 -2.79
N THR A 42 12.43 -12.20 -2.09
CA THR A 42 11.96 -11.11 -1.23
C THR A 42 11.92 -9.79 -1.99
N GLY A 43 10.79 -9.10 -2.00
CA GLY A 43 10.58 -7.92 -2.83
C GLY A 43 9.38 -7.07 -2.42
N MET A 44 9.37 -5.80 -2.85
CA MET A 44 8.17 -4.95 -2.79
C MET A 44 7.35 -5.21 -4.04
N GLU A 45 6.09 -5.56 -3.86
CA GLU A 45 5.19 -5.90 -4.95
C GLU A 45 3.86 -5.15 -4.81
N VAL A 46 3.12 -5.04 -5.92
CA VAL A 46 1.75 -4.55 -5.96
C VAL A 46 0.84 -5.69 -6.42
N ILE A 47 -0.15 -6.02 -5.59
CA ILE A 47 -1.28 -6.84 -6.01
C ILE A 47 -2.33 -5.94 -6.65
N ARG A 48 -2.67 -6.25 -7.90
CA ARG A 48 -3.73 -5.53 -8.64
C ARG A 48 -4.54 -6.49 -9.51
N LEU A 49 -5.83 -6.22 -9.64
CA LEU A 49 -6.71 -6.97 -10.54
C LEU A 49 -6.45 -6.58 -11.99
N ASP A 50 -6.99 -7.37 -12.92
CA ASP A 50 -7.15 -6.95 -14.31
C ASP A 50 -7.85 -5.59 -14.41
N TYR A 51 -7.39 -4.74 -15.35
CA TYR A 51 -7.74 -3.32 -15.36
C TYR A 51 -9.25 -3.07 -15.51
N HIS A 52 -9.98 -3.98 -16.16
CA HIS A 52 -11.43 -3.89 -16.31
C HIS A 52 -12.20 -4.02 -14.98
N TYR A 53 -11.53 -4.51 -13.94
CA TYR A 53 -12.15 -4.86 -12.66
C TYR A 53 -11.56 -4.08 -11.48
N ARG A 54 -10.87 -2.96 -11.75
CA ARG A 54 -10.26 -2.11 -10.71
C ARG A 54 -11.23 -1.10 -10.10
N ASP A 55 -12.44 -0.97 -10.64
CA ASP A 55 -13.45 -0.08 -10.08
C ASP A 55 -13.78 -0.46 -8.63
N ASN A 56 -13.70 0.52 -7.72
CA ASN A 56 -13.87 0.34 -6.28
C ASN A 56 -12.93 -0.71 -5.64
N VAL A 57 -11.78 -0.98 -6.25
CA VAL A 57 -10.75 -1.86 -5.70
C VAL A 57 -9.45 -1.09 -5.51
N GLN A 58 -8.90 -1.13 -4.30
CA GLN A 58 -7.62 -0.53 -3.98
C GLN A 58 -6.49 -1.51 -4.31
N GLU A 59 -5.56 -1.11 -5.17
CA GLU A 59 -4.30 -1.85 -5.35
C GLU A 59 -3.54 -1.93 -4.01
N LEU A 60 -2.89 -3.07 -3.75
CA LEU A 60 -2.28 -3.36 -2.46
C LEU A 60 -0.78 -3.54 -2.59
N LEU A 61 -0.01 -2.71 -1.90
CA LEU A 61 1.41 -2.97 -1.66
C LEU A 61 1.55 -4.18 -0.72
N VAL A 62 2.47 -5.08 -1.05
CA VAL A 62 2.84 -6.23 -0.22
C VAL A 62 4.36 -6.41 -0.25
N VAL A 63 4.89 -7.06 0.78
CA VAL A 63 6.27 -7.56 0.80
C VAL A 63 6.21 -9.06 0.56
N THR A 64 6.88 -9.57 -0.47
CA THR A 64 7.15 -11.01 -0.50
C THR A 64 8.31 -11.26 0.45
N GLU A 65 8.15 -12.15 1.41
CA GLU A 65 9.16 -12.54 2.41
C GLU A 65 8.85 -13.95 2.91
N PRO A 66 9.78 -14.62 3.61
CA PRO A 66 9.51 -15.95 4.16
C PRO A 66 8.29 -15.97 5.09
N GLY A 67 7.36 -16.88 4.83
CA GLY A 67 6.12 -17.05 5.57
C GLY A 67 4.87 -16.81 4.73
N ASP A 68 3.70 -16.98 5.35
CA ASP A 68 2.41 -16.83 4.67
C ASP A 68 1.90 -15.39 4.77
N VAL A 69 1.82 -14.71 3.62
CA VAL A 69 1.25 -13.37 3.52
C VAL A 69 -0.25 -13.48 3.24
N ASN A 70 -1.05 -12.94 4.14
CA ASN A 70 -2.50 -12.91 4.03
C ASN A 70 -2.96 -11.59 3.43
N VAL A 71 -3.70 -11.66 2.32
CA VAL A 71 -4.16 -10.47 1.60
C VAL A 71 -5.68 -10.49 1.44
N THR A 72 -6.29 -9.31 1.53
CA THR A 72 -7.69 -9.10 1.18
C THR A 72 -7.76 -7.96 0.18
N ILE A 73 -8.41 -8.20 -0.97
CA ILE A 73 -8.56 -7.20 -2.04
C ILE A 73 -10.00 -6.68 -2.06
N GLY A 74 -10.15 -5.36 -2.01
CA GLY A 74 -11.43 -4.67 -2.03
C GLY A 74 -11.29 -3.15 -1.97
N PRO A 75 -12.34 -2.40 -1.58
CA PRO A 75 -12.27 -0.94 -1.48
C PRO A 75 -11.20 -0.43 -0.51
N ASN A 76 -10.93 -1.21 0.55
CA ASN A 76 -9.79 -1.01 1.45
C ASN A 76 -9.06 -2.34 1.58
N SER A 77 -8.14 -2.61 0.66
CA SER A 77 -7.36 -3.84 0.66
C SER A 77 -6.43 -3.90 1.88
N THR A 78 -6.08 -5.08 2.36
CA THR A 78 -5.22 -5.25 3.54
C THR A 78 -4.20 -6.36 3.36
N THR A 79 -3.06 -6.25 4.04
CA THR A 79 -2.01 -7.28 4.13
C THR A 79 -1.69 -7.59 5.59
N ALA A 80 -1.27 -8.81 5.89
CA ALA A 80 -0.85 -9.26 7.22
C ALA A 80 -0.09 -10.60 7.15
N GLY A 81 0.38 -11.10 8.29
CA GLY A 81 0.84 -12.49 8.46
C GLY A 81 2.36 -12.67 8.49
N THR A 82 3.09 -11.63 8.11
CA THR A 82 4.56 -11.60 8.20
C THR A 82 5.04 -10.25 8.73
N PRO A 83 6.23 -10.17 9.36
CA PRO A 83 6.66 -8.97 10.09
C PRO A 83 6.72 -7.68 9.27
N GLN A 84 7.19 -7.73 8.01
CA GLN A 84 7.24 -6.53 7.16
C GLN A 84 5.86 -6.18 6.62
N ASN A 85 4.99 -7.14 6.32
CA ASN A 85 3.60 -6.87 5.91
C ASN A 85 2.76 -6.27 7.04
N ASP A 86 2.89 -6.77 8.27
CA ASP A 86 2.20 -6.21 9.44
C ASP A 86 2.63 -4.75 9.67
N SER A 87 3.92 -4.47 9.51
CA SER A 87 4.47 -3.11 9.60
C SER A 87 3.99 -2.22 8.44
N LEU A 88 3.95 -2.76 7.21
CA LEU A 88 3.42 -2.07 6.03
C LEU A 88 1.95 -1.70 6.20
N GLN A 89 1.14 -2.61 6.74
CA GLN A 89 -0.27 -2.35 7.03
C GLN A 89 -0.45 -1.26 8.09
N ALA A 90 0.31 -1.32 9.19
CA ALA A 90 0.27 -0.29 10.24
C ALA A 90 0.66 1.10 9.70
N TRP A 91 1.67 1.16 8.83
CA TRP A 91 2.06 2.39 8.14
C TRP A 91 0.94 2.90 7.24
N LYS A 92 0.41 2.02 6.36
CA LYS A 92 -0.67 2.33 5.42
C LYS A 92 -1.89 2.91 6.14
N ASP A 93 -2.33 2.28 7.22
CA ASP A 93 -3.49 2.74 8.00
C ASP A 93 -3.29 4.17 8.54
N GLN A 94 -2.09 4.48 9.01
CA GLN A 94 -1.76 5.82 9.49
C GLN A 94 -1.76 6.84 8.33
N ILE A 95 -1.22 6.47 7.18
CA ILE A 95 -1.22 7.33 5.98
C ILE A 95 -2.65 7.58 5.49
N ILE A 96 -3.50 6.56 5.43
CA ILE A 96 -4.91 6.70 5.02
C ILE A 96 -5.65 7.64 5.96
N ARG A 97 -5.58 7.44 7.28
CA ARG A 97 -6.22 8.32 8.27
C ARG A 97 -5.80 9.77 8.10
N ARG A 98 -4.49 10.00 7.95
CA ARG A 98 -3.92 11.34 7.74
C ARG A 98 -4.40 11.95 6.43
N ASN A 99 -4.40 11.20 5.32
CA ASN A 99 -4.80 11.70 4.01
C ASN A 99 -6.29 12.07 3.98
N VAL A 100 -7.17 11.29 4.60
CA VAL A 100 -8.59 11.63 4.74
C VAL A 100 -8.77 12.96 5.47
N ALA A 101 -8.11 13.14 6.62
CA ALA A 101 -8.18 14.37 7.39
C ALA A 101 -7.58 15.57 6.63
N TYR A 102 -6.44 15.38 5.97
CA TYR A 102 -5.74 16.42 5.22
C TYR A 102 -6.57 16.88 4.02
N ASN A 103 -7.09 15.94 3.22
CA ASN A 103 -7.89 16.26 2.05
C ASN A 103 -9.20 16.96 2.41
N LYS A 104 -9.86 16.53 3.51
CA LYS A 104 -11.05 17.21 4.03
C LYS A 104 -10.75 18.66 4.38
N LEU A 105 -9.67 18.92 5.12
CA LEU A 105 -9.29 20.28 5.52
C LEU A 105 -8.87 21.12 4.32
N ARG A 106 -8.11 20.55 3.38
CA ARG A 106 -7.71 21.22 2.14
C ARG A 106 -8.92 21.64 1.32
N TYR A 107 -9.85 20.71 1.09
CA TYR A 107 -11.09 21.01 0.35
C TYR A 107 -11.90 22.13 1.00
N GLN A 108 -12.01 22.14 2.34
CA GLN A 108 -12.69 23.22 3.06
C GLN A 108 -11.96 24.56 2.90
N ASN A 109 -10.63 24.57 3.02
CA ASN A 109 -9.82 25.77 2.88
C ASN A 109 -9.83 26.32 1.45
N ASP A 110 -9.90 25.46 0.43
CA ASP A 110 -9.98 25.88 -0.97
C ASP A 110 -11.30 26.61 -1.27
N ARG A 111 -12.38 26.32 -0.52
CA ARG A 111 -13.68 26.99 -0.63
C ARG A 111 -13.81 28.22 0.29
N HIS A 112 -13.21 28.13 1.47
CA HIS A 112 -13.24 29.17 2.49
C HIS A 112 -11.84 29.33 3.09
N PRO A 113 -10.96 30.09 2.40
CA PRO A 113 -9.58 30.26 2.83
C PRO A 113 -9.49 30.90 4.21
N SER A 114 -8.64 30.35 5.07
CA SER A 114 -8.28 30.98 6.34
C SER A 114 -6.84 30.71 6.73
N ASP A 115 -6.23 31.65 7.46
CA ASP A 115 -4.88 31.47 7.99
C ASP A 115 -4.80 30.31 8.97
N SER A 116 -5.84 30.10 9.76
CA SER A 116 -5.94 28.98 10.71
C SER A 116 -5.87 27.63 9.99
N ALA A 117 -6.68 27.43 8.95
CA ALA A 117 -6.67 26.20 8.16
C ALA A 117 -5.34 26.02 7.41
N THR A 118 -4.79 27.11 6.86
CA THR A 118 -3.47 27.11 6.20
C THR A 118 -2.35 26.66 7.16
N ASN A 119 -2.34 27.20 8.39
CA ASN A 119 -1.37 26.82 9.41
C ASN A 119 -1.54 25.37 9.86
N LYS A 120 -2.78 24.88 9.98
CA LYS A 120 -3.06 23.48 10.30
C LYS A 120 -2.60 22.54 9.19
N LEU A 121 -2.81 22.88 7.92
CA LEU A 121 -2.28 22.09 6.78
C LEU A 121 -0.75 22.01 6.82
N LYS A 122 -0.07 23.13 7.10
CA LYS A 122 1.40 23.15 7.29
C LYS A 122 1.84 22.28 8.46
N ALA A 123 1.14 22.30 9.59
CA ALA A 123 1.42 21.44 10.73
C ALA A 123 1.25 19.95 10.37
N MET A 124 0.15 19.57 9.72
CA MET A 124 -0.09 18.20 9.26
C MET A 124 0.98 17.70 8.27
N GLN A 125 1.58 18.59 7.48
CA GLN A 125 2.71 18.25 6.62
C GLN A 125 3.98 17.99 7.43
N LYS A 126 4.27 18.80 8.46
CA LYS A 126 5.41 18.56 9.37
C LYS A 126 5.24 17.25 10.13
N ASP A 127 4.05 16.99 10.68
CA ASP A 127 3.75 15.76 11.41
C ASP A 127 3.90 14.52 10.53
N TYR A 128 3.50 14.61 9.26
CA TYR A 128 3.72 13.54 8.28
C TYR A 128 5.20 13.20 8.09
N LEU A 129 6.06 14.22 7.94
CA LEU A 129 7.49 14.01 7.79
C LEU A 129 8.11 13.41 9.07
N SER A 130 7.75 13.94 10.23
CA SER A 130 8.21 13.44 11.54
C SER A 130 7.78 12.00 11.79
N PHE A 131 6.50 11.68 11.49
CA PHE A 131 5.97 10.33 11.60
C PHE A 131 6.75 9.36 10.71
N ASN A 132 6.91 9.66 9.43
CA ASN A 132 7.59 8.76 8.50
C ASN A 132 9.06 8.53 8.90
N LYS A 133 9.76 9.58 9.33
CA LYS A 133 11.14 9.48 9.85
C LYS A 133 11.21 8.54 11.06
N ALA A 134 10.34 8.74 12.05
CA ALA A 134 10.32 7.93 13.28
C ALA A 134 9.79 6.51 13.06
N PHE A 135 8.86 6.32 12.11
CA PHE A 135 8.34 5.01 11.75
C PHE A 135 9.42 4.18 11.09
N ARG A 136 10.10 4.76 10.08
CA ARG A 136 11.21 4.14 9.35
C ARG A 136 12.41 3.81 10.23
N SER A 137 12.79 4.68 11.17
CA SER A 137 13.94 4.44 12.04
C SER A 137 13.80 3.19 12.91
N ARG A 138 12.56 2.85 13.27
CA ARG A 138 12.20 1.67 14.08
C ARG A 138 12.04 0.38 13.27
N GLN A 139 12.00 0.47 11.94
CA GLN A 139 11.90 -0.73 11.11
C GLN A 139 13.22 -1.51 11.13
N PRO A 140 13.16 -2.86 11.14
CA PRO A 140 14.33 -3.69 10.90
C PRO A 140 14.88 -3.44 9.48
N ALA A 141 16.13 -3.84 9.23
CA ALA A 141 16.66 -3.86 7.87
C ALA A 141 15.81 -4.80 7.01
N GLY A 142 15.51 -4.39 5.78
CA GLY A 142 14.62 -5.14 4.89
C GLY A 142 14.02 -4.26 3.80
N VAL A 143 13.37 -4.93 2.86
CA VAL A 143 12.82 -4.33 1.65
C VAL A 143 11.80 -3.22 1.96
N PHE A 144 10.97 -3.39 3.00
CA PHE A 144 10.02 -2.35 3.38
C PHE A 144 10.72 -1.09 3.93
N LYS A 145 11.79 -1.24 4.71
CA LYS A 145 12.55 -0.08 5.21
C LYS A 145 13.20 0.69 4.06
N ASP A 146 13.73 -0.01 3.06
CA ASP A 146 14.34 0.61 1.88
C ASP A 146 13.31 1.29 0.99
N PHE A 147 12.13 0.69 0.83
CA PHE A 147 10.97 1.35 0.22
C PHE A 147 10.64 2.68 0.94
N LEU A 148 10.54 2.65 2.28
CA LEU A 148 10.27 3.86 3.07
C LEU A 148 11.35 4.95 2.86
N LYS A 149 12.64 4.61 2.77
CA LYS A 149 13.71 5.58 2.49
C LYS A 149 13.46 6.31 1.16
N ARG A 150 13.17 5.54 0.11
CA ARG A 150 12.92 6.07 -1.24
C ARG A 150 11.71 7.01 -1.28
N ILE A 151 10.57 6.60 -0.73
CA ILE A 151 9.34 7.44 -0.78
C ILE A 151 9.39 8.65 0.17
N THR A 152 10.34 8.68 1.10
CA THR A 152 10.54 9.82 2.03
C THR A 152 11.70 10.73 1.63
N GLY A 153 12.39 10.44 0.52
CA GLY A 153 13.41 11.31 -0.07
C GLY A 153 14.79 11.23 0.59
N GLU A 154 15.09 10.19 1.38
CA GLU A 154 16.46 9.93 1.83
C GLU A 154 17.20 9.13 0.76
N LYS A 155 18.23 9.74 0.15
CA LYS A 155 19.13 9.05 -0.77
C LYS A 155 19.92 7.97 -0.03
N GLN A 156 20.18 6.86 -0.72
CA GLN A 156 21.04 5.76 -0.27
C GLN A 156 22.44 6.26 0.10
#